data_AF-A0A1Q8G516-F1
#
_entry.id   AF-A0A1Q8G516-F1
#
_cell.length_a   1.000
_cell.length_b   1.000
_cell.length_c   1.000
_cell.angle_alpha   90.00
_cell.angle_beta   90.00
_cell.angle_gamma   90.00
#
_symmetry.space_group_name_H-M   'P 1'
#
loop_
_entity.id
_entity.type
_entity.pdbx_description
1 polymer ?
#
loop_
_entity_poly.entity_id
_entity_poly.type
_entity_poly.pdbx_seq_one_letter_code
_entity_poly.pdbx_strand_id
1 'polypeptide(L)' 'MSKIALSEWKKENYPGKRPTLRTVQNWANDGLIPGAIKVGGLWFVDQDIEKQANGNNRVARILAA' A
#
# COMPACT_ATOMS: atom_id res chain seq x y z
N MET A 1 10.37 -4.51 -11.44
CA MET A 1 8.92 -4.49 -11.16
C MET A 1 8.55 -5.69 -10.31
N SER A 2 8.90 -5.64 -9.03
CA SER A 2 8.41 -6.62 -8.04
C SER A 2 6.99 -6.22 -7.63
N LYS A 3 6.02 -7.12 -7.82
CA LYS A 3 4.62 -6.89 -7.43
C LYS A 3 4.28 -7.82 -6.28
N ILE A 4 3.73 -7.25 -5.21
CA ILE A 4 3.24 -8.03 -4.06
C ILE A 4 1.73 -7.92 -3.95
N ALA A 5 1.08 -8.96 -3.43
CA ALA A 5 -0.35 -8.92 -3.20
C ALA A 5 -0.70 -7.82 -2.17
N LEU A 6 -1.80 -7.10 -2.36
CA LEU A 6 -2.22 -6.04 -1.42
C LEU A 6 -2.45 -6.58 0.00
N SER A 7 -2.85 -7.85 0.12
CA SER A 7 -2.98 -8.56 1.40
C SER A 7 -1.65 -8.76 2.12
N GLU A 8 -0.56 -8.95 1.37
CA GLU A 8 0.80 -9.09 1.87
C GLU A 8 1.42 -7.72 2.17
N TRP A 9 1.27 -6.76 1.25
CA TRP A 9 1.65 -5.36 1.47
C TRP A 9 1.05 -4.82 2.78
N LYS A 10 -0.22 -5.11 3.06
CA LYS A 10 -0.88 -4.75 4.32
C LYS A 10 -0.18 -5.36 5.53
N LYS A 11 0.23 -6.62 5.48
CA LYS A 11 0.89 -7.32 6.61
C LYS A 11 2.25 -6.71 6.92
N GLU A 12 2.99 -6.33 5.89
CA GLU A 12 4.30 -5.69 5.98
C GLU A 12 4.21 -4.24 6.50
N ASN A 13 3.25 -3.45 5.97
CA ASN A 13 3.15 -2.03 6.30
C ASN A 13 2.49 -1.75 7.64
N TYR A 14 1.65 -2.66 8.13
CA TYR A 14 0.93 -2.50 9.39
C TYR A 14 1.16 -3.73 10.27
N PRO A 15 2.33 -3.88 10.91
CA PRO A 15 2.47 -4.87 11.98
C PRO A 15 1.61 -4.45 13.19
N GLY A 16 0.78 -5.36 13.72
CA GLY A 16 -0.11 -5.07 14.86
C GLY A 16 -1.55 -4.72 14.45
N LYS A 17 -2.03 -3.50 14.77
CA LYS A 17 -3.42 -3.06 14.53
C LYS A 17 -3.65 -2.80 13.03
N ARG A 18 -3.90 -3.89 12.31
CA ARG A 18 -4.04 -3.95 10.87
C ARG A 18 -5.40 -3.44 10.39
N PRO A 19 -5.47 -2.53 9.39
CA PRO A 19 -6.73 -2.20 8.72
C PRO A 19 -7.33 -3.45 8.06
N THR A 20 -8.65 -3.50 7.86
CA THR A 20 -9.27 -4.66 7.16
C THR A 20 -8.80 -4.71 5.70
N LEU A 21 -8.87 -5.89 5.05
CA LEU A 21 -8.51 -5.99 3.63
C LEU A 21 -9.38 -5.06 2.76
N ARG A 22 -10.66 -4.91 3.11
CA ARG A 22 -11.60 -4.01 2.42
C ARG A 22 -11.18 -2.56 2.52
N THR A 23 -10.69 -2.12 3.68
CA THR A 23 -10.18 -0.76 3.88
C THR A 23 -8.99 -0.48 2.95
N VAL A 24 -8.01 -1.37 2.90
CA VAL A 24 -6.84 -1.20 2.02
C VAL A 24 -7.22 -1.27 0.54
N GLN A 25 -8.21 -2.09 0.17
CA GLN A 25 -8.74 -2.11 -1.19
C GLN A 25 -9.43 -0.78 -1.54
N ASN A 26 -10.17 -0.17 -0.62
CA ASN A 26 -10.75 1.15 -0.86
C ASN A 26 -9.64 2.18 -1.09
N TRP A 27 -8.61 2.21 -0.25
CA TRP A 27 -7.46 3.08 -0.46
C TRP A 27 -6.76 2.87 -1.80
N ALA A 28 -6.65 1.62 -2.25
CA ALA A 28 -6.11 1.29 -3.57
C ALA A 28 -7.01 1.80 -4.71
N ASN A 29 -8.34 1.69 -4.56
CA ASN A 29 -9.29 2.29 -5.52
C ASN A 29 -9.22 3.82 -5.51
N ASP A 30 -9.05 4.43 -4.33
CA ASP A 30 -9.00 5.88 -4.14
C ASP A 30 -7.63 6.48 -4.56
N GLY A 31 -6.69 5.65 -5.03
CA GLY A 31 -5.35 6.08 -5.46
C GLY A 31 -4.41 6.47 -4.31
N LEU A 32 -4.77 6.17 -3.06
CA LEU A 32 -3.98 6.49 -1.87
C LEU A 32 -2.76 5.58 -1.68
N ILE A 33 -2.72 4.45 -2.39
CA ILE A 33 -1.59 3.51 -2.39
C ILE A 33 -0.90 3.62 -3.74
N PRO A 34 0.26 4.32 -3.82
CA PRO A 34 1.02 4.42 -5.06
C PRO A 34 1.44 3.04 -5.57
N GLY A 35 1.35 2.85 -6.89
CA GLY A 35 1.66 1.57 -7.51
C GLY A 35 0.62 0.47 -7.29
N ALA A 36 -0.52 0.78 -6.65
CA ALA A 36 -1.63 -0.17 -6.56
C ALA A 36 -2.28 -0.39 -7.94
N ILE A 37 -2.41 -1.64 -8.33
CA ILE A 37 -2.99 -2.07 -9.60
C ILE A 37 -3.95 -3.23 -9.39
N LYS A 38 -5.05 -3.25 -10.15
CA LYS A 38 -6.04 -4.32 -10.12
C LYS A 38 -5.87 -5.23 -11.34
N VAL A 39 -5.60 -6.51 -11.12
CA VAL A 39 -5.39 -7.52 -12.17
C VAL A 39 -6.27 -8.72 -11.87
N GLY A 40 -7.18 -9.07 -12.79
CA GLY A 40 -8.07 -10.23 -12.63
C GLY A 40 -8.95 -10.16 -11.37
N GLY A 41 -9.34 -8.96 -10.93
CA GLY A 41 -10.14 -8.76 -9.72
C GLY A 41 -9.31 -8.71 -8.42
N LEU A 42 -8.03 -9.07 -8.46
CA LEU A 42 -7.12 -9.01 -7.32
C LEU A 42 -6.29 -7.73 -7.34
N TRP A 43 -5.86 -7.29 -6.15
CA TRP A 43 -5.04 -6.10 -5.99
C TRP A 43 -3.58 -6.45 -5.71
N PHE A 44 -2.68 -5.76 -6.40
CA PHE A 44 -1.24 -5.84 -6.24
C PHE A 44 -0.65 -4.45 -6.05
N VAL A 45 0.50 -4.36 -5.41
CA VAL A 45 1.26 -3.12 -5.25
C VAL A 45 2.62 -3.32 -5.91
N ASP A 46 2.94 -2.42 -6.85
CA ASP A 46 4.28 -2.34 -7.44
C ASP A 46 5.24 -1.70 -6.43
N GLN A 47 6.15 -2.51 -5.88
CA GLN A 47 7.04 -2.08 -4.81
C GLN A 47 8.03 -1.01 -5.27
N ASP A 48 8.39 -0.98 -6.56
CA ASP A 48 9.34 0.00 -7.07
C ASP A 48 8.69 1.40 -7.09
N ILE A 49 7.44 1.47 -7.57
CA ILE A 49 6.63 2.71 -7.58
C ILE A 49 6.31 3.14 -6.15
N GLU A 50 5.89 2.21 -5.29
CA GLU A 50 5.53 2.50 -3.90
C GLU A 50 6.72 3.07 -3.12
N LYS A 51 7.91 2.47 -3.26
CA LYS A 51 9.13 2.96 -2.62
C LYS A 51 9.57 4.31 -3.16
N GLN A 52 9.45 4.56 -4.46
CA GLN A 52 9.76 5.87 -5.04
C GLN A 52 8.82 6.95 -4.53
N ALA A 53 7.51 6.65 -4.46
CA ALA A 53 6.52 7.60 -3.95
C ALA A 53 6.66 7.86 -2.43
N ASN A 54 7.02 6.84 -1.65
CA ASN A 54 7.18 6.95 -0.20
C ASN A 54 8.59 7.34 0.25
N GLY A 55 9.56 7.42 -0.68
CA GLY A 55 10.99 7.61 -0.43
C GLY A 55 11.40 8.87 0.34
N ASN A 56 10.50 9.86 0.49
CA ASN A 56 10.70 11.03 1.36
C ASN A 56 9.53 11.35 2.31
N ASN A 57 8.40 10.64 2.23
CA ASN A 57 7.15 11.02 2.92
C ASN A 57 6.74 10.09 4.07
N ARG A 58 7.43 8.95 4.24
CA ARG A 58 7.07 7.94 5.25
C ARG A 58 7.35 8.42 6.69
N VAL A 59 8.42 9.19 6.88
CA VAL A 59 8.83 9.73 8.19
C VAL A 59 7.99 10.95 8.58
N ALA A 60 7.70 11.85 7.63
CA ALA A 60 6.94 13.07 7.87
C ALA A 60 5.49 12.79 8.33
N ARG A 61 4.85 11.74 7.81
CA ARG A 61 3.46 11.40 8.13
C ARG A 61 3.28 10.72 9.49
N ILE A 62 4.33 10.09 10.03
CA ILE A 62 4.33 9.47 11.37
C ILE A 62 4.68 10.50 12.44
N LEU A 63 5.49 11.51 12.12
CA LEU A 63 5.85 12.59 13.06
C LEU A 63 4.81 13.73 13.15
N ALA A 64 3.82 13.76 12.26
CA ALA A 64 2.78 14.79 12.22
C ALA A 64 1.43 14.37 12.86
N ALA A 65 1.37 13.20 13.50
CA ALA A 65 0.21 12.68 14.23
C ALA A 65 0.57 12.45 15.69
#